data_AF-A0A401SR85-F1
#
_entry.id   AF-A0A401SR85-F1
#
_cell.length_a   1.000
_cell.length_b   1.000
_cell.length_c   1.000
_cell.angle_alpha   90.00
_cell.angle_beta   90.00
_cell.angle_gamma   90.00
#
_symmetry.space_group_name_H-M   'P 1'
#
loop_
_entity.id
_entity.type
_entity.pdbx_description
1 polymer ?
#
loop_
_entity_poly.entity_id
_entity_poly.type
_entity_poly.pdbx_seq_one_letter_code
_entity_poly.pdbx_strand_id
1 'polypeptide(L)'
;MLQSAWRKLWPDCEPERDFEGFEEETSVNVVNEIVTLGQNMGLEVNEDDVAELVEDHRQELSTEDLVELQQEQVKVMQQEHSGEEEEESEDVSSV
;
A
#
# COMPACT_ATOMS: atom_id res chain seq x y z
N MET A 1 -2.89 -20.92 18.68
CA MET A 1 -3.63 -22.07 18.10
C MET A 1 -3.89 -21.92 16.60
N LEU A 2 -4.08 -20.70 16.07
CA LEU A 2 -4.42 -20.49 14.65
C LEU A 2 -3.25 -20.75 13.68
N GLN A 3 -2.05 -20.23 13.98
CA GLN A 3 -0.84 -20.47 13.16
C GLN A 3 -0.54 -21.96 12.97
N SER A 4 -0.60 -22.75 14.05
CA SER A 4 -0.37 -24.20 13.99
C SER A 4 -1.43 -24.95 13.17
N ALA A 5 -2.64 -24.43 13.06
CA ALA A 5 -3.69 -25.01 12.23
C ALA A 5 -3.46 -24.69 10.75
N TRP A 6 -3.01 -23.47 10.43
CA TRP A 6 -2.64 -23.07 9.07
C TRP A 6 -1.46 -23.87 8.51
N ARG A 7 -0.41 -24.10 9.31
CA ARG A 7 0.72 -24.96 8.94
C ARG A 7 0.33 -26.36 8.51
N LYS A 8 -0.69 -26.92 9.16
CA LYS A 8 -1.20 -28.26 8.86
C LYS A 8 -2.05 -28.28 7.60
N LEU A 9 -2.76 -27.19 7.32
CA LEU A 9 -3.65 -27.08 6.18
C LEU A 9 -2.87 -26.76 4.90
N TRP A 10 -1.82 -25.95 5.01
CA TRP A 10 -0.99 -25.55 3.89
C TRP A 10 0.49 -25.42 4.32
N PRO A 11 1.24 -26.54 4.32
CA PRO A 11 2.65 -26.55 4.75
C PRO A 11 3.55 -25.66 3.89
N ASP A 12 3.24 -25.50 2.60
CA ASP A 12 4.07 -24.76 1.64
C ASP A 12 3.94 -23.22 1.75
N CYS A 13 2.98 -22.71 2.54
CA CYS A 13 2.61 -21.29 2.65
C CYS A 13 3.05 -20.71 4.00
N GLU A 14 3.34 -21.57 4.97
CA GLU A 14 3.99 -21.21 6.22
C GLU A 14 5.33 -21.97 6.30
N PRO A 15 6.34 -21.62 5.47
CA PRO A 15 7.71 -22.00 5.80
C PRO A 15 8.00 -21.53 7.24
N GLU A 16 8.94 -22.21 7.91
CA GLU A 16 9.45 -21.73 9.19
C GLU A 16 9.84 -20.26 8.98
N ARG A 17 9.06 -19.35 9.58
CA ARG A 17 9.26 -17.92 9.35
C ARG A 17 10.43 -17.50 10.21
N ASP A 18 11.63 -17.61 9.66
CA ASP A 18 12.80 -16.80 10.02
C ASP A 18 12.62 -15.38 9.44
N PHE A 19 11.39 -14.83 9.58
CA PHE A 19 11.12 -13.46 9.17
C PHE A 19 11.74 -12.54 10.22
N GLU A 20 12.99 -12.12 9.97
CA GLU A 20 13.78 -11.23 10.82
C GLU A 20 13.23 -9.78 10.85
N GLY A 21 12.09 -9.53 10.20
CA GLY A 21 11.58 -8.18 9.94
C GLY A 21 12.22 -7.58 8.68
N PHE A 22 11.89 -6.33 8.38
CA PHE A 22 12.65 -5.55 7.40
C PHE A 22 13.85 -4.93 8.13
N GLU A 23 15.02 -5.54 7.98
CA GLU A 23 16.25 -5.06 8.62
C GLU A 23 16.63 -3.67 8.11
N GLU A 24 17.11 -2.79 9.00
CA GLU A 24 17.60 -1.45 8.68
C GLU A 24 18.74 -1.45 7.63
N GLU A 25 19.47 -2.56 7.51
CA GLU A 25 20.50 -2.75 6.48
C GLU A 25 19.93 -2.74 5.05
N THR A 26 18.64 -3.05 4.88
CA THR A 26 17.97 -2.97 3.57
C THR A 26 17.73 -1.54 3.10
N SER A 27 17.51 -0.55 3.98
CA SER A 27 17.22 0.82 3.56
C SER A 27 18.44 1.52 2.97
N VAL A 28 19.62 1.35 3.58
CA VAL A 28 20.89 1.89 3.07
C VAL A 28 21.23 1.29 1.70
N ASN A 29 20.97 -0.02 1.51
CA ASN A 29 21.20 -0.66 0.22
C ASN A 29 20.27 -0.10 -0.86
N VAL A 30 18.99 0.08 -0.55
CA VAL A 30 17.98 0.61 -1.48
C VAL A 30 18.34 2.03 -1.96
N VAL A 31 18.78 2.92 -1.07
CA VAL A 31 19.20 4.29 -1.45
C VAL A 31 20.34 4.24 -2.48
N ASN A 32 21.39 3.47 -2.20
CA ASN A 32 22.54 3.37 -3.09
C ASN A 32 22.20 2.69 -4.43
N GLU A 33 21.34 1.67 -4.42
CA GLU A 33 20.86 1.01 -5.65
C GLU A 33 20.08 1.98 -6.55
N ILE A 34 19.19 2.79 -5.97
CA ILE A 34 18.38 3.79 -6.70
C ILE A 34 19.29 4.88 -7.29
N VAL A 35 20.22 5.42 -6.50
CA VAL A 35 21.18 6.43 -6.98
C VAL A 35 22.02 5.86 -8.12
N THR A 36 22.54 4.65 -7.97
CA THR A 36 23.32 3.96 -9.02
C THR A 36 22.51 3.72 -10.29
N LEU A 37 21.25 3.29 -10.15
CA LEU A 37 20.35 3.08 -11.28
C LEU A 37 20.09 4.40 -12.02
N GLY A 38 19.84 5.49 -11.30
CA GLY A 38 19.66 6.83 -11.86
C GLY A 38 20.88 7.29 -12.64
N GLN A 39 22.07 7.15 -12.06
CA GLN A 39 23.35 7.47 -12.72
C GLN A 39 23.53 6.66 -14.01
N ASN A 40 23.23 5.36 -13.99
CA ASN A 40 23.29 4.49 -15.17
C ASN A 40 22.30 4.91 -16.27
N MET A 41 21.18 5.54 -15.89
CA MET A 41 20.21 6.12 -16.81
C MET A 41 20.56 7.55 -17.23
N GLY A 42 21.67 8.13 -16.74
CA GLY A 42 22.06 9.52 -17.00
C GLY A 42 21.17 10.56 -16.30
N LEU A 43 20.48 10.15 -15.24
CA LEU A 43 19.67 11.02 -14.39
C LEU A 43 20.53 11.58 -13.25
N GLU A 44 20.27 12.84 -12.90
CA GLU A 44 20.78 13.44 -11.67
C GLU A 44 19.85 13.05 -10.53
N VAL A 45 20.33 12.19 -9.63
CA VAL A 45 19.59 11.71 -8.46
C VAL A 45 20.38 12.11 -7.22
N ASN A 46 19.74 12.88 -6.34
CA ASN A 46 20.30 13.27 -5.05
C ASN A 46 20.07 12.14 -4.03
N GLU A 47 21.11 11.76 -3.32
CA GLU A 47 21.06 10.72 -2.29
C GLU A 47 20.15 11.14 -1.12
N ASP A 48 20.22 12.41 -0.69
CA ASP A 48 19.43 12.93 0.43
C ASP A 48 17.92 12.85 0.12
N ASP A 49 17.52 13.21 -1.10
CA ASP A 49 16.12 13.19 -1.53
C ASP A 49 15.58 11.74 -1.58
N VAL A 50 16.42 10.77 -1.97
CA VAL A 50 16.05 9.35 -1.97
C VAL A 50 15.97 8.81 -0.55
N ALA A 51 16.89 9.22 0.33
CA ALA A 51 16.87 8.81 1.73
C ALA A 51 15.61 9.33 2.46
N GLU A 52 15.24 10.60 2.24
CA GLU A 52 13.98 11.17 2.76
C GLU A 52 12.78 10.36 2.26
N LEU A 53 12.71 10.06 0.97
CA LEU A 53 11.62 9.27 0.39
C LEU A 53 11.51 7.88 1.02
N VAL A 54 12.64 7.19 1.21
CA VAL A 54 12.69 5.84 1.79
C VAL A 54 12.22 5.88 3.24
N GLU A 55 12.68 6.84 4.04
CA GLU A 55 12.26 6.96 5.45
C GLU A 55 10.78 7.36 5.58
N ASP A 56 10.28 8.29 4.75
CA ASP A 56 8.86 8.69 4.74
C ASP A 56 7.92 7.52 4.46
N HIS A 57 8.34 6.59 3.60
CA HIS A 57 7.56 5.40 3.21
C HIS A 57 7.90 4.16 4.03
N ARG A 58 8.78 4.27 5.03
CA ARG A 58 9.17 3.17 5.90
C ARG A 58 8.07 2.75 6.87
N GLN A 59 7.05 3.59 7.04
CA GLN A 59 6.01 3.35 8.02
C GLN A 59 5.25 2.05 7.74
N GLU A 60 5.43 1.07 8.64
CA GLU A 60 4.67 -0.16 8.62
C GLU A 60 3.22 0.13 9.06
N LEU A 61 2.25 -0.44 8.33
CA LEU A 61 0.85 -0.35 8.69
C LEU A 61 0.51 -1.42 9.75
N SER A 62 -0.15 -0.99 10.82
CA SER A 62 -0.74 -1.90 11.79
C SER A 62 -2.00 -2.57 11.23
N THR A 63 -2.51 -3.59 11.93
CA THR A 63 -3.76 -4.24 11.53
C THR A 63 -4.94 -3.26 11.61
N GLU A 64 -4.90 -2.36 12.58
CA GLU A 64 -5.86 -1.27 12.75
C GLU A 64 -5.81 -0.29 11.56
N ASP A 65 -4.62 0.15 11.14
CA ASP A 65 -4.47 1.05 9.99
C ASP A 65 -5.01 0.41 8.70
N LEU A 66 -4.80 -0.89 8.51
CA LEU A 66 -5.34 -1.62 7.35
C LEU A 66 -6.88 -1.67 7.36
N VAL A 67 -7.49 -1.82 8.54
CA VAL A 67 -8.95 -1.81 8.68
C VAL A 67 -9.51 -0.42 8.37
N GLU A 68 -8.85 0.64 8.84
CA GLU A 68 -9.25 2.02 8.56
C GLU A 68 -9.17 2.33 7.06
N LEU A 69 -8.05 1.97 6.41
CA LEU A 69 -7.88 2.12 4.96
C LEU A 69 -8.96 1.38 4.16
N GLN A 70 -9.33 0.16 4.59
CA GLN A 70 -10.41 -0.60 3.95
C GLN A 70 -11.76 0.12 4.07
N GLN A 71 -12.06 0.69 5.23
CA GLN A 71 -13.30 1.46 5.44
C GLN A 71 -13.34 2.71 4.57
N GLU A 72 -12.21 3.41 4.44
CA GLU A 72 -12.10 4.59 3.59
C GLU A 72 -12.33 4.25 2.11
N GLN A 73 -11.70 3.20 1.58
CA GLN A 73 -11.94 2.75 0.20
C GLN A 73 -13.40 2.38 -0.05
N VAL A 74 -14.02 1.65 0.89
CA VAL A 74 -15.44 1.26 0.78
C VAL A 74 -16.35 2.49 0.77
N LYS A 75 -16.03 3.52 1.56
CA LYS A 75 -16.77 4.79 1.57
C LYS A 75 -16.61 5.55 0.26
N VAL A 76 -15.39 5.63 -0.28
CA VAL A 76 -15.13 6.28 -1.58
C VAL A 76 -15.93 5.61 -2.68
N MET A 77 -15.88 4.28 -2.78
CA MET A 77 -16.65 3.53 -3.77
C MET A 77 -18.16 3.77 -3.64
N GLN A 78 -18.71 3.82 -2.43
CA GLN A 78 -20.13 4.11 -2.21
C GLN A 78 -20.50 5.54 -2.64
N GLN A 79 -19.60 6.51 -2.44
CA GLN A 79 -19.83 7.89 -2.85
C GLN A 79 -19.77 8.06 -4.37
N GLU A 80 -18.85 7.36 -5.03
CA GLU A 80 -18.73 7.36 -6.50
C GLU A 80 -19.97 6.74 -7.16
N HIS A 81 -20.52 5.67 -6.59
CA HIS A 81 -21.76 5.06 -7.09
C HIS A 81 -23.04 5.84 -6.76
N SER A 82 -23.02 6.70 -5.73
CA SER A 82 -24.17 7.53 -5.36
C SER A 82 -24.27 8.84 -6.15
N GLY A 83 -23.23 9.23 -6.88
CA GLY A 83 -23.17 10.51 -7.62
C GLY A 83 -23.76 10.48 -9.03
N GLU A 84 -24.20 9.33 -9.53
CA GLU A 84 -24.72 9.18 -10.90
C GLU A 84 -26.26 9.11 -11.00
N GLU A 85 -27.01 9.21 -9.88
CA GLU A 85 -28.48 9.13 -9.86
C GLU A 85 -29.16 10.48 -9.49
N GLU A 86 -28.78 11.60 -10.11
CA GLU A 86 -29.57 12.85 -10.03
C GLU A 86 -29.65 13.58 -11.40
N GLU A 87 -30.05 12.90 -12.47
CA GLU A 87 -30.44 13.53 -13.76
C GLU A 87 -31.65 12.79 -14.39
N GLU A 88 -32.67 12.39 -13.62
CA GLU A 88 -33.99 12.08 -14.21
C GLU A 88 -35.11 12.24 -13.18
N SER A 89 -35.61 13.46 -13.02
CA SER A 89 -37.05 13.74 -12.94
C SER A 89 -37.23 15.20 -12.57
N GLU A 90 -37.70 16.00 -13.52
CA GLU A 90 -38.72 17.03 -13.31
C GLU A 90 -39.01 17.73 -14.64
N ASP A 91 -40.29 18.09 -14.85
CA ASP A 91 -40.90 18.79 -15.99
C ASP A 91 -41.42 17.87 -17.14
N VAL A 92 -42.72 17.67 -17.40
CA VAL A 92 -43.96 18.35 -16.99
C VAL A 92 -45.17 17.44 -17.27
N SER A 93 -46.01 17.22 -16.25
CA SER A 93 -47.44 16.95 -16.44
C SER A 93 -48.21 18.24 -16.19
N SER A 94 -48.59 18.93 -17.27
CA SER A 94 -49.63 19.97 -17.40
C SER A 94 -49.43 20.57 -18.80
N VAL A 95 -50.37 20.54 -19.76
CA VAL A 95 -51.83 20.79 -19.77
C VAL A 95 -52.46 20.02 -20.93
#